data_AF-A0A7Y3BN45-F1
#
_entry.id   AF-A0A7Y3BN45-F1
#
_cell.length_a   1.000
_cell.length_b   1.000
_cell.length_c   1.000
_cell.angle_alpha   90.00
_cell.angle_beta   90.00
_cell.angle_gamma   90.00
#
_symmetry.space_group_name_H-M   'P 1'
#
loop_
_entity.id
_entity.type
_entity.pdbx_description
1 polymer ?
#
loop_
_entity_poly.entity_id
_entity_poly.type
_entity_poly.pdbx_seq_one_letter_code
_entity_poly.pdbx_strand_id
1 'polypeptide(L)'
;MPSGLAEGVGPQARASELEHRLAELETRDDAKYAKGALEQARRALRRASSSPEGSGAAARARRIADAALVLADRQLARRRAQAELLITQRRLNAVRERAKAQRRVLEVLMSDRASLARGGELP
;
A
#
# COMPACT_ATOMS: atom_id res chain seq x y z
N MET A 1 12.80 -40.14 19.88
CA MET A 1 12.05 -38.88 20.10
C MET A 1 13.01 -37.70 19.85
N PRO A 2 13.02 -37.05 18.68
CA PRO A 2 13.80 -35.83 18.52
C PRO A 2 12.96 -34.65 19.03
N SER A 3 13.39 -34.07 20.16
CA SER A 3 12.80 -32.86 20.72
C SER A 3 13.25 -31.65 19.90
N GLY A 4 12.30 -30.84 19.47
CA GLY A 4 12.49 -29.70 18.58
C GLY A 4 13.38 -28.62 19.18
N LEU A 5 14.57 -28.45 18.60
CA LEU A 5 15.37 -27.24 18.72
C LEU A 5 14.73 -26.16 17.83
N ALA A 6 13.60 -25.62 18.28
CA ALA A 6 13.27 -24.25 17.92
C ALA A 6 14.18 -23.37 18.78
N GLU A 7 15.40 -23.14 18.30
CA GLU A 7 16.29 -22.11 18.85
C GLU A 7 15.55 -20.78 18.78
N GLY A 8 14.90 -20.44 19.89
CA GLY A 8 14.22 -19.19 20.05
C GLY A 8 15.27 -18.09 20.01
N VAL A 9 15.31 -17.34 18.91
CA VAL A 9 16.01 -16.05 18.81
C VAL A 9 15.86 -15.33 20.15
N GLY A 10 16.99 -15.10 20.84
CA GLY A 10 16.99 -14.56 22.19
C GLY A 10 16.22 -13.24 22.27
N PRO A 11 15.68 -12.84 23.44
CA PRO A 11 14.89 -11.63 23.60
C PRO A 11 15.56 -10.36 23.07
N GLN A 12 16.90 -10.34 23.10
CA GLN A 12 17.74 -9.25 22.63
C GLN A 12 17.89 -9.24 21.11
N ALA A 13 18.07 -10.40 20.48
CA ALA A 13 18.10 -10.52 19.01
C ALA A 13 16.75 -10.18 18.36
N ARG A 14 15.63 -10.50 19.03
CA ARG A 14 14.30 -10.03 18.60
C ARG A 14 14.12 -8.52 18.75
N ALA A 15 14.74 -7.91 19.76
CA ALA A 15 14.66 -6.46 19.94
C ALA A 15 15.45 -5.74 18.83
N SER A 16 16.66 -6.21 18.51
CA SER A 16 17.48 -5.64 17.44
C SER A 16 16.83 -5.79 16.07
N GLU A 17 16.15 -6.92 15.81
CA GLU A 17 15.37 -7.12 14.58
C GLU A 17 14.24 -6.08 14.44
N LEU A 18 13.48 -5.86 15.51
CA LEU A 18 12.40 -4.85 15.51
C LEU A 18 12.92 -3.42 15.37
N GLU A 19 14.08 -3.11 15.96
CA GLU A 19 14.76 -1.82 15.81
C GLU A 19 15.25 -1.59 14.37
N HIS A 20 15.87 -2.61 13.77
CA HIS A 20 16.31 -2.55 12.39
C HIS A 20 15.13 -2.33 11.44
N ARG A 21 14.06 -3.11 11.60
CA ARG A 21 12.83 -2.98 10.81
C ARG A 21 12.16 -1.62 10.98
N LEU A 22 12.16 -1.07 12.21
CA LEU A 22 11.65 0.28 12.44
C LEU A 22 12.48 1.30 11.65
N ALA A 23 13.81 1.22 11.71
CA ALA A 23 14.70 2.12 10.99
C ALA A 23 14.48 2.04 9.48
N GLU A 24 14.41 0.84 8.92
CA GLU A 24 14.09 0.63 7.50
C GLU A 24 12.78 1.32 7.10
N LEU A 25 11.70 1.11 7.86
CA LEU A 25 10.40 1.71 7.57
C LEU A 25 10.42 3.23 7.70
N GLU A 26 11.17 3.79 8.65
CA GLU A 26 11.29 5.24 8.86
C GLU A 26 12.05 5.94 7.73
N THR A 27 13.00 5.26 7.06
CA THR A 27 13.75 5.83 5.93
C THR A 27 12.96 5.93 4.63
N ARG A 28 11.77 5.33 4.54
CA ARG A 28 10.98 5.33 3.31
C ARG A 28 10.31 6.68 3.06
N ASP A 29 10.25 7.09 1.80
CA ASP A 29 9.57 8.34 1.40
C ASP A 29 8.08 8.40 1.80
N ASP A 30 7.43 7.24 1.89
CA ASP A 30 6.03 7.09 2.25
C ASP A 30 5.79 6.91 3.76
N ALA A 31 6.84 6.87 4.59
CA ALA A 31 6.75 6.67 6.04
C ALA A 31 5.82 7.69 6.74
N LYS A 32 5.72 8.91 6.20
CA LYS A 32 4.79 9.95 6.68
C LYS A 32 3.33 9.50 6.76
N TYR A 33 2.92 8.53 5.94
CA TYR A 33 1.55 8.00 5.94
C TYR A 33 1.29 6.96 7.05
N ALA A 34 2.34 6.46 7.70
CA ALA A 34 2.26 5.52 8.82
C ALA A 34 2.88 6.09 10.12
N LYS A 35 3.12 7.41 10.17
CA LYS A 35 3.84 8.08 11.27
C LYS A 35 3.33 7.72 12.66
N GLY A 36 2.02 7.64 12.85
CA GLY A 36 1.42 7.30 14.15
C GLY A 36 1.82 5.89 14.63
N ALA A 37 1.78 4.90 13.73
CA ALA A 37 2.15 3.53 14.03
C ALA A 37 3.67 3.39 14.27
N LEU A 38 4.49 4.07 13.47
CA LEU A 38 5.95 4.09 13.65
C LEU A 38 6.36 4.74 14.98
N GLU A 39 5.75 5.86 15.37
CA GLU A 39 6.00 6.47 16.68
C GLU A 39 5.55 5.56 17.85
N GLN A 40 4.46 4.82 17.68
CA GLN A 40 4.02 3.84 18.67
C GLN A 40 5.02 2.69 18.80
N ALA A 41 5.53 2.16 17.67
CA ALA A 41 6.59 1.15 17.67
C ALA A 41 7.85 1.67 18.38
N ARG A 42 8.30 2.87 18.04
CA ARG A 42 9.46 3.52 18.65
C ARG A 42 9.31 3.69 20.17
N ARG A 43 8.15 4.18 20.63
CA ARG A 43 7.85 4.31 22.06
C ARG A 43 7.81 2.97 22.79
N ALA A 44 7.34 1.92 22.12
CA ALA A 44 7.28 0.59 22.68
C ALA A 44 8.67 -0.04 22.78
N LEU A 45 9.53 0.13 21.78
CA LEU A 45 10.93 -0.32 21.82
C LEU A 45 11.72 0.41 22.92
N ARG A 46 11.57 1.73 23.04
CA ARG A 46 12.16 2.48 24.16
C ARG A 46 11.71 1.99 25.54
N ARG A 47 10.44 1.61 25.68
CA ARG A 47 9.93 1.01 26.93
C ARG A 47 10.47 -0.40 27.16
N ALA A 48 10.72 -1.16 26.11
CA ALA A 48 11.31 -2.49 26.22
C ALA A 48 12.77 -2.42 26.66
N SER A 49 13.55 -1.46 26.15
CA SER A 49 14.97 -1.26 26.51
C SER A 49 15.16 -0.66 27.90
N SER A 50 14.20 0.15 28.38
CA SER A 50 14.22 0.71 29.74
C SER A 50 13.71 -0.26 30.82
N SER A 51 13.19 -1.42 30.44
CA SER A 51 12.64 -2.41 31.37
C SER A 51 13.68 -3.49 31.66
N PRO A 52 13.69 -4.10 32.86
CA PRO A 52 14.61 -5.20 33.16
C PRO A 52 14.47 -6.34 32.14
N GLU A 53 15.61 -6.88 31.70
CA GLU A 53 15.62 -8.01 30.79
C GLU A 53 14.86 -9.20 31.38
N GLY A 54 14.15 -9.94 30.53
CA GLY A 54 13.28 -11.04 30.96
C GLY A 54 11.96 -10.61 31.65
N SER A 55 11.75 -9.32 31.93
CA SER A 55 10.48 -8.88 32.55
C SER A 55 9.28 -9.05 31.61
N GLY A 56 8.13 -9.38 32.18
CA GLY A 56 6.86 -9.43 31.45
C GLY A 56 6.48 -8.08 30.82
N ALA A 57 6.94 -6.97 31.40
CA ALA A 57 6.78 -5.62 30.84
C ALA A 57 7.58 -5.45 29.54
N ALA A 58 8.85 -5.84 29.51
CA ALA A 58 9.67 -5.81 28.30
C ALA A 58 9.09 -6.70 27.19
N ALA A 59 8.60 -7.90 27.54
CA ALA A 59 7.96 -8.80 26.59
C ALA A 59 6.64 -8.24 26.02
N ARG A 60 5.82 -7.56 26.84
CA ARG A 60 4.62 -6.85 26.35
C ARG A 60 4.98 -5.69 25.45
N ALA A 61 5.97 -4.89 25.83
CA ALA A 61 6.42 -3.75 25.03
C ALA A 61 6.94 -4.18 23.65
N ARG A 62 7.71 -5.28 23.55
CA ARG A 62 8.12 -5.86 22.26
C ARG A 62 6.93 -6.31 21.39
N ARG A 63 5.91 -6.95 21.99
CA ARG A 63 4.68 -7.33 21.26
C ARG A 63 3.92 -6.12 20.73
N ILE A 64 3.88 -5.03 21.50
CA ILE A 64 3.27 -3.77 21.06
C ILE A 64 4.07 -3.17 19.90
N ALA A 65 5.40 -3.20 19.98
CA ALA A 65 6.27 -2.73 18.90
C ALA A 65 6.02 -3.51 17.61
N ASP A 66 6.02 -4.84 17.68
CA ASP A 66 5.76 -5.71 16.54
C ASP A 66 4.37 -5.45 15.91
N ALA A 67 3.31 -5.41 16.73
CA ALA A 67 1.97 -5.10 16.25
C ALA A 67 1.88 -3.71 15.59
N ALA A 68 2.60 -2.72 16.13
CA ALA A 68 2.65 -1.38 15.56
C ALA A 68 3.41 -1.34 14.22
N LEU A 69 4.50 -2.12 14.07
CA LEU A 69 5.20 -2.26 12.78
C LEU A 69 4.33 -2.95 11.73
N VAL A 70 3.60 -4.00 12.09
CA VAL A 70 2.63 -4.65 11.19
C VAL A 70 1.51 -3.68 10.76
N LEU A 71 1.02 -2.84 11.68
CA LEU A 71 0.04 -1.81 11.35
C LEU A 71 0.64 -0.77 10.39
N ALA A 72 1.87 -0.34 10.62
CA ALA A 72 2.56 0.60 9.75
C ALA A 72 2.67 0.04 8.32
N ASP A 73 3.13 -1.21 8.16
CA ASP A 73 3.22 -1.87 6.86
C ASP A 73 1.87 -1.94 6.13
N ARG A 74 0.79 -2.28 6.84
CA ARG A 74 -0.56 -2.31 6.26
C ARG A 74 -1.02 -0.94 5.81
N GLN A 75 -0.72 0.12 6.57
CA GLN A 75 -1.05 1.49 6.19
C GLN A 75 -0.31 1.92 4.93
N LEU A 76 0.99 1.60 4.84
CA LEU A 76 1.80 1.87 3.65
C LEU A 76 1.31 1.09 2.42
N ALA A 77 1.05 -0.21 2.57
CA ALA A 77 0.51 -1.05 1.50
C ALA A 77 -0.85 -0.53 0.99
N ARG A 78 -1.76 -0.18 1.91
CA ARG A 78 -3.05 0.43 1.56
C ARG A 78 -2.86 1.74 0.81
N ARG A 79 -1.93 2.59 1.24
CA ARG A 79 -1.66 3.87 0.59
C ARG A 79 -1.19 3.69 -0.85
N ARG A 80 -0.33 2.72 -1.11
CA ARG A 80 0.14 2.37 -2.47
C ARG A 80 -0.98 1.87 -3.34
N ALA A 81 -1.77 0.92 -2.85
CA ALA A 81 -2.94 0.41 -3.58
C ALA A 81 -3.94 1.52 -3.94
N GLN A 82 -4.17 2.48 -3.03
CA GLN A 82 -5.02 3.64 -3.31
C GLN A 82 -4.44 4.56 -4.40
N ALA A 83 -3.12 4.79 -4.39
CA ALA A 83 -2.46 5.60 -5.41
C ALA A 83 -2.55 4.93 -6.79
N GLU A 84 -2.30 3.62 -6.86
CA GLU A 84 -2.44 2.83 -8.09
C GLU A 84 -3.88 2.79 -8.61
N LEU A 85 -4.86 2.64 -7.71
CA LEU A 85 -6.28 2.69 -8.05
C LEU A 85 -6.65 4.04 -8.69
N LEU A 86 -6.19 5.15 -8.13
CA LEU A 86 -6.47 6.47 -8.69
C LEU A 86 -5.87 6.65 -10.09
N ILE A 87 -4.63 6.17 -10.29
CA ILE A 87 -3.95 6.25 -11.60
C ILE A 87 -4.70 5.40 -12.63
N THR A 88 -5.07 4.17 -12.27
CA THR A 88 -5.81 3.26 -13.16
C THR A 88 -7.19 3.81 -13.52
N GLN A 89 -7.92 4.38 -12.55
CA GLN A 89 -9.20 5.06 -12.81
C GLN A 89 -9.07 6.23 -13.78
N ARG A 90 -8.04 7.07 -13.63
CA ARG A 90 -7.77 8.18 -14.56
C ARG A 90 -7.50 7.67 -15.98
N ARG A 91 -6.68 6.62 -16.13
CA ARG A 91 -6.40 6.00 -17.42
C ARG A 91 -7.66 5.42 -18.06
N LEU A 92 -8.47 4.70 -17.28
CA LEU A 92 -9.73 4.13 -17.76
C LEU A 92 -10.68 5.21 -18.27
N ASN A 93 -10.83 6.31 -17.53
CA ASN A 93 -11.67 7.43 -17.96
C ASN A 93 -11.16 8.07 -19.26
N ALA A 94 -9.84 8.27 -19.38
CA ALA A 94 -9.26 8.81 -20.60
C ALA A 94 -9.52 7.90 -21.83
N VAL A 95 -9.42 6.57 -21.65
CA VAL A 95 -9.73 5.61 -22.71
C VAL A 95 -11.22 5.66 -23.09
N ARG A 96 -12.12 5.73 -22.10
CA ARG A 96 -13.56 5.83 -22.34
C ARG A 96 -13.92 7.11 -23.10
N GLU A 97 -13.35 8.25 -22.74
CA GLU A 97 -13.58 9.51 -23.45
C GLU A 97 -13.05 9.46 -24.88
N ARG A 98 -11.88 8.86 -25.12
CA ARG A 98 -11.35 8.65 -26.48
C ARG A 98 -12.28 7.76 -27.31
N ALA A 99 -12.76 6.65 -26.77
CA ALA A 99 -13.69 5.76 -27.45
C ALA A 99 -15.02 6.48 -27.77
N LYS A 100 -15.54 7.29 -26.83
CA LYS A 100 -16.75 8.09 -27.05
C LYS A 100 -16.57 9.15 -28.14
N ALA A 101 -15.39 9.77 -28.23
CA ALA A 101 -15.07 10.71 -29.30
C ALA A 101 -15.00 10.00 -30.67
N GLN A 102 -14.30 8.86 -30.73
CA GLN A 102 -14.21 8.05 -31.96
C GLN A 102 -15.59 7.57 -32.44
N ARG A 103 -16.45 7.14 -31.51
CA ARG A 103 -17.83 6.75 -31.83
C ARG A 103 -18.63 7.91 -32.45
N ARG A 104 -18.54 9.11 -31.87
CA ARG A 104 -19.24 10.29 -32.42
C ARG A 104 -18.76 10.65 -33.82
N VAL A 105 -17.44 10.59 -34.06
CA VAL A 105 -16.87 10.81 -35.40
C VAL A 105 -17.41 9.78 -36.38
N LEU A 106 -17.45 8.50 -35.98
CA LEU A 106 -17.98 7.43 -36.83
C LEU A 106 -19.48 7.64 -37.13
N GLU A 107 -20.28 8.01 -36.12
CA GLU A 107 -21.71 8.31 -36.29
C GLU A 107 -21.94 9.44 -37.30
N VAL A 108 -21.14 10.51 -37.25
CA VAL A 108 -21.19 11.60 -38.24
C VAL A 108 -20.83 11.10 -39.64
N LEU A 109 -19.71 10.38 -39.79
CA LEU A 109 -19.28 9.85 -41.09
C LEU A 109 -20.30 8.89 -41.70
N MET A 110 -20.97 8.06 -40.89
CA MET A 110 -22.02 7.16 -41.35
C MET A 110 -23.28 7.93 -41.77
N SER A 111 -23.66 8.97 -41.03
CA SER A 111 -24.77 9.85 -41.40
C SER A 111 -24.51 10.58 -42.71
N ASP A 112 -23.32 11.14 -42.88
CA ASP A 112 -22.92 11.83 -44.11
C ASP A 112 -22.94 10.88 -45.31
N ARG A 113 -22.39 9.67 -45.15
CA ARG A 113 -22.43 8.63 -46.19
C ARG A 113 -23.87 8.24 -46.56
N ALA A 114 -24.76 8.08 -45.57
CA ALA A 114 -26.15 7.76 -45.82
C ALA A 114 -26.90 8.89 -46.54
N SER A 115 -26.58 10.15 -46.22
CA SER A 115 -27.15 11.32 -46.91
C SER A 115 -26.67 11.43 -48.35
N LEU A 116 -25.39 11.18 -48.62
CA LEU A 116 -24.85 11.12 -49.98
C LEU A 116 -25.48 10.00 -50.81
N ALA A 117 -25.67 8.81 -50.22
CA ALA A 117 -26.34 7.70 -50.90
C ALA A 117 -27.77 8.09 -51.34
N ARG A 118 -28.54 8.73 -50.45
CA ARG A 118 -29.89 9.23 -50.78
C ARG A 118 -29.88 10.34 -51.83
N GLY A 119 -28.89 11.22 -51.81
CA GLY A 119 -28.75 12.30 -52.79
C GLY A 119 -28.31 11.81 -54.18
N GLY A 120 -27.58 10.70 -54.26
CA GLY A 120 -27.19 10.04 -55.51
C GLY A 120 -28.25 9.09 -56.10
N GLU A 121 -29.30 8.78 -55.33
CA GLU A 121 -30.48 8.00 -55.77
C GLU A 121 -31.58 8.88 -56.41
N LEU A 122 -31.35 10.18 -56.60
CA LEU A 122 -32.24 11.07 -57.36
C LEU A 122 -31.89 11.04 -58.86
N PRO A 123 -32.70 10.39 -59.73
CA PRO A 123 -32.86 10.80 -61.13
C PRO A 123 -33.68 12.09 -61.26
#